data_AF-A0A4C1Y9M3-F1
#
_entry.id   AF-A0A4C1Y9M3-F1
#
_cell.length_a   1.000
_cell.length_b   1.000
_cell.length_c   1.000
_cell.angle_alpha   90.00
_cell.angle_beta   90.00
_cell.angle_gamma   90.00
#
_symmetry.space_group_name_H-M   'P 1'
#
loop_
_entity.id
_entity.type
_entity.pdbx_description
1 polymer ?
#
loop_
_entity_poly.entity_id
_entity_poly.type
_entity_poly.pdbx_seq_one_letter_code
_entity_poly.pdbx_strand_id
1 'polypeptide(L)'
;MKTGFLYGILANSKTRVRCVFCGVYIPKANKCIEQHVNGFKHKENIEQMSENGISFNDDILYCKACKVNLGEEESVQKHTDGDNHANWMAAMEDLADGEFIALDAYLAADKDADEVRCEACDITIVCSLHGLEEHVNGFSHRTNVAEKLKPLNGIFPVDNDDEVWCKICDAYIDNTVQSILEHIDDDPQHVSWFDEIEPLIQDQDITIDEFLSNPDEDRAICNKCNVQLPCDAQNIEDHINSETHLGHIVIYDS
;
A
#
# COMPACT_ATOMS: atom_id res chain seq x y z
N MET A 1 -37.50 3.51 -22.49
CA MET A 1 -36.59 2.54 -21.83
C MET A 1 -35.15 2.95 -22.15
N LYS A 2 -34.51 3.70 -21.24
CA LYS A 2 -33.09 4.11 -21.32
C LYS A 2 -32.27 3.34 -20.26
N THR A 3 -32.55 2.05 -20.10
CA THR A 3 -31.95 1.21 -19.04
C THR A 3 -30.72 0.42 -19.51
N GLY A 4 -30.33 0.51 -20.79
CA GLY A 4 -29.23 -0.30 -21.36
C GLY A 4 -27.81 0.16 -21.01
N PHE A 5 -27.61 1.46 -20.77
CA PHE A 5 -26.27 2.04 -20.60
C PHE A 5 -25.65 1.80 -19.21
N LEU A 6 -26.47 1.56 -18.18
CA LEU A 6 -26.01 1.45 -16.78
C LEU A 6 -25.44 0.07 -16.40
N TYR A 7 -25.57 -0.95 -17.26
CA TYR A 7 -25.18 -2.34 -16.94
C TYR A 7 -24.38 -3.02 -18.05
N GLY A 8 -23.82 -2.22 -18.98
CA GLY A 8 -23.02 -2.74 -20.09
C GLY A 8 -23.81 -3.64 -21.06
N ILE A 9 -25.12 -3.40 -21.24
CA ILE A 9 -25.97 -4.21 -22.13
C ILE A 9 -26.21 -3.47 -23.45
N LEU A 10 -25.59 -3.97 -24.51
CA LEU A 10 -25.69 -3.40 -25.86
C LEU A 10 -26.61 -4.23 -26.75
N ALA A 11 -27.38 -3.54 -27.59
CA ALA A 11 -28.18 -4.20 -28.61
C ALA A 11 -27.26 -4.82 -29.67
N ASN A 12 -27.37 -6.13 -29.89
CA ASN A 12 -26.58 -6.83 -30.90
C ASN A 12 -27.42 -7.26 -32.10
N SER A 13 -28.58 -7.88 -31.87
CA SER A 13 -29.48 -8.31 -32.94
C SER A 13 -30.94 -8.17 -32.55
N LYS A 14 -31.86 -8.56 -33.44
CA LYS A 14 -33.31 -8.51 -33.17
C LYS A 14 -33.71 -9.36 -31.96
N THR A 15 -32.97 -10.43 -31.67
CA THR A 15 -33.34 -11.43 -30.64
C THR A 15 -32.35 -11.52 -29.49
N ARG A 16 -31.19 -10.85 -29.57
CA ARG A 16 -30.13 -10.92 -28.55
C ARG A 16 -29.54 -9.56 -28.23
N VAL A 17 -29.08 -9.43 -27.00
CA VAL A 17 -28.24 -8.33 -26.50
C VAL A 17 -26.87 -8.90 -26.10
N ARG A 18 -25.83 -8.08 -26.11
CA ARG A 18 -24.49 -8.43 -25.63
C ARG A 18 -24.27 -7.76 -24.28
N CYS A 19 -23.72 -8.50 -23.31
CA CYS A 19 -23.09 -7.87 -22.16
C CYS A 19 -21.63 -7.61 -22.49
N VAL A 20 -21.20 -6.34 -22.47
CA VAL A 20 -19.83 -5.95 -22.78
C VAL A 20 -18.83 -6.41 -21.72
N PHE A 21 -19.23 -6.40 -20.45
CA PHE A 21 -18.36 -6.77 -19.33
C PHE A 21 -18.04 -8.26 -19.36
N CYS A 22 -19.07 -9.07 -19.61
CA CYS A 22 -18.96 -10.53 -19.61
C CYS A 22 -18.63 -11.14 -20.98
N GLY A 23 -18.71 -10.37 -22.07
CA GLY A 23 -18.50 -10.86 -23.44
C GLY A 23 -19.53 -11.90 -23.93
N VAL A 24 -20.70 -12.00 -23.27
CA VAL A 24 -21.72 -13.01 -23.59
C VAL A 24 -22.95 -12.43 -24.27
N TYR A 25 -23.63 -13.28 -25.04
CA TYR A 25 -24.89 -12.95 -25.70
C TYR A 25 -26.09 -13.46 -24.89
N ILE A 26 -27.01 -12.56 -24.57
CA ILE A 26 -28.19 -12.83 -23.74
C ILE A 26 -29.43 -12.71 -24.63
N PRO A 27 -30.41 -13.62 -24.52
CA PRO A 27 -31.70 -13.44 -25.18
C PRO A 27 -32.33 -12.09 -24.80
N LYS A 28 -32.97 -11.41 -25.77
CA LYS A 28 -33.64 -10.12 -25.58
C LYS A 28 -35.00 -10.30 -24.86
N ALA A 29 -34.98 -10.97 -23.72
CA ALA A 29 -36.08 -11.18 -22.81
C ALA A 29 -35.69 -10.59 -21.44
N ASN A 30 -36.51 -9.72 -20.88
CA ASN A 30 -36.16 -8.96 -19.66
C ASN A 30 -35.70 -9.87 -18.50
N LYS A 31 -36.39 -11.00 -18.29
CA LYS A 31 -36.02 -11.98 -17.25
C LYS A 31 -34.60 -12.52 -17.42
N CYS A 32 -34.15 -12.76 -18.66
CA CYS A 32 -32.79 -13.25 -18.93
C CYS A 32 -31.74 -12.17 -18.68
N ILE A 33 -32.05 -10.92 -19.05
CA ILE A 33 -31.17 -9.77 -18.82
C ILE A 33 -31.04 -9.53 -17.31
N GLU A 34 -32.16 -9.46 -16.58
CA GLU A 34 -32.19 -9.28 -15.13
C GLU A 34 -31.45 -10.39 -14.38
N GLN A 35 -31.64 -11.65 -14.78
CA GLN A 35 -30.93 -12.77 -14.18
C GLN A 35 -29.42 -12.67 -14.43
N HIS A 36 -29.01 -12.20 -15.61
CA HIS A 36 -27.61 -12.03 -15.94
C HIS A 36 -26.96 -10.90 -15.14
N VAL A 37 -27.53 -9.69 -15.17
CA VAL A 37 -26.94 -8.50 -14.52
C VAL A 37 -26.90 -8.62 -12.99
N ASN A 38 -27.82 -9.40 -12.41
CA ASN A 38 -27.80 -9.71 -10.98
C ASN A 38 -26.97 -10.95 -10.64
N GLY A 39 -26.43 -11.64 -11.64
CA GLY A 39 -25.61 -12.83 -11.46
C GLY A 39 -24.26 -12.50 -10.83
N PHE A 40 -23.75 -13.43 -10.02
CA PHE A 40 -22.47 -13.29 -9.31
C PHE A 40 -21.32 -12.87 -10.24
N LYS A 41 -21.11 -13.61 -11.34
CA LYS A 41 -20.04 -13.32 -12.31
C LYS A 41 -20.13 -11.94 -12.96
N HIS A 42 -21.34 -11.40 -13.14
CA HIS A 42 -21.48 -10.07 -13.74
C HIS A 42 -21.02 -8.99 -12.76
N LYS A 43 -21.35 -9.15 -11.47
CA LYS A 43 -20.91 -8.23 -10.42
C LYS A 43 -19.39 -8.30 -10.21
N GLU A 44 -18.84 -9.51 -10.16
CA GLU A 44 -17.39 -9.75 -10.10
C GLU A 44 -16.66 -9.06 -11.26
N ASN A 45 -17.16 -9.18 -12.50
CA ASN A 45 -16.56 -8.47 -13.64
C ASN A 45 -16.65 -6.94 -13.51
N ILE A 46 -17.64 -6.39 -12.80
CA ILE A 46 -17.73 -4.94 -12.56
C ILE A 46 -16.70 -4.51 -11.50
N GLU A 47 -16.51 -5.30 -10.46
CA GLU A 47 -15.49 -5.05 -9.41
C GLU A 47 -14.08 -5.12 -10.02
N GLN A 48 -13.82 -6.15 -10.82
CA GLN A 48 -12.56 -6.28 -11.57
C GLN A 48 -12.28 -5.10 -12.48
N MET A 49 -13.31 -4.45 -13.04
CA MET A 49 -13.10 -3.28 -13.89
C MET A 49 -12.42 -2.14 -13.12
N SER A 50 -12.92 -1.79 -11.93
CA SER A 50 -12.31 -0.73 -11.13
C SER A 50 -10.90 -1.06 -10.68
N GLU A 51 -10.68 -2.30 -10.22
CA GLU A 51 -9.38 -2.77 -9.73
C GLU A 51 -8.33 -2.86 -10.83
N ASN A 52 -8.74 -3.03 -12.09
CA ASN A 52 -7.83 -3.18 -13.22
C ASN A 52 -7.79 -1.94 -14.14
N GLY A 53 -8.34 -0.81 -13.69
CA GLY A 53 -8.37 0.43 -14.47
C GLY A 53 -9.13 0.32 -15.79
N ILE A 54 -10.17 -0.51 -15.83
CA ILE A 54 -11.05 -0.64 -16.99
C ILE A 54 -12.26 0.26 -16.80
N SER A 55 -12.47 1.18 -17.73
CA SER A 55 -13.62 2.07 -17.77
C SER A 55 -14.52 1.75 -18.95
N PHE A 56 -15.81 2.02 -18.82
CA PHE A 56 -16.79 1.85 -19.89
C PHE A 56 -17.38 3.19 -20.29
N ASN A 57 -16.98 3.69 -21.46
CA ASN A 57 -17.37 5.00 -21.98
C ASN A 57 -17.78 4.86 -23.45
N ASP A 58 -18.87 5.53 -23.85
CA ASP A 58 -19.36 5.52 -25.24
C ASP A 58 -19.52 4.13 -25.87
N ASP A 59 -20.06 3.18 -25.10
CA ASP A 59 -20.25 1.78 -25.49
C ASP A 59 -18.95 0.98 -25.75
N ILE A 60 -17.80 1.53 -25.34
CA ILE A 60 -16.47 0.94 -25.51
C ILE A 60 -15.82 0.74 -24.14
N LEU A 61 -15.20 -0.43 -23.94
CA LEU A 61 -14.35 -0.69 -22.80
C LEU A 61 -12.93 -0.17 -23.09
N TYR A 62 -12.34 0.56 -22.16
CA TYR A 62 -10.98 1.06 -22.24
C TYR A 62 -10.20 0.61 -21.02
N CYS A 63 -9.07 -0.06 -21.22
CA CYS A 63 -8.13 -0.41 -20.16
C CYS A 63 -7.05 0.66 -20.06
N LYS A 64 -6.97 1.30 -18.89
CA LYS A 64 -6.01 2.35 -18.58
C LYS A 64 -4.59 1.82 -18.35
N ALA A 65 -4.47 0.66 -17.70
CA ALA A 65 -3.21 -0.05 -17.54
C ALA A 65 -2.56 -0.35 -18.90
N CYS A 66 -3.32 -0.96 -19.80
CA CYS A 66 -2.85 -1.32 -21.14
C CYS A 66 -2.90 -0.17 -22.16
N LYS A 67 -3.58 0.94 -21.86
CA LYS A 67 -3.87 2.07 -22.77
C LYS A 67 -4.52 1.64 -24.10
N VAL A 68 -5.47 0.70 -24.05
CA VAL A 68 -6.18 0.16 -25.22
C VAL A 68 -7.69 0.14 -25.06
N ASN A 69 -8.40 0.29 -26.17
CA ASN A 69 -9.82 -0.03 -26.25
C ASN A 69 -9.99 -1.54 -26.46
N LEU A 70 -10.76 -2.20 -25.61
CA LEU A 70 -11.06 -3.62 -25.71
C LEU A 70 -12.04 -3.87 -26.87
N GLY A 71 -11.78 -4.94 -27.62
CA GLY A 71 -12.58 -5.30 -28.78
C GLY A 71 -13.95 -5.89 -28.45
N GLU A 72 -14.83 -6.00 -29.45
CA GLU A 72 -16.17 -6.61 -29.28
C GLU A 72 -16.14 -8.10 -28.87
N GLU A 73 -15.04 -8.81 -29.08
CA GLU A 73 -14.88 -10.21 -28.67
C GLU A 73 -14.16 -10.36 -27.33
N GLU A 74 -13.76 -9.24 -26.73
CA GLU A 74 -13.04 -9.19 -25.49
C GLU A 74 -14.02 -8.91 -24.34
N SER A 75 -13.82 -9.61 -23.23
CA SER A 75 -14.49 -9.38 -21.96
C SER A 75 -13.47 -8.83 -20.97
N VAL A 76 -13.95 -8.26 -19.85
CA VAL A 76 -13.09 -7.79 -18.76
C VAL A 76 -12.15 -8.90 -18.32
N GLN A 77 -12.72 -10.05 -17.90
CA GLN A 77 -11.95 -11.21 -17.47
C GLN A 77 -10.92 -11.68 -18.50
N LYS A 78 -11.31 -11.80 -19.78
CA LYS A 78 -10.39 -12.30 -20.82
C LYS A 78 -9.21 -11.34 -21.04
N HIS A 79 -9.43 -10.04 -20.88
CA HIS A 79 -8.40 -9.02 -20.99
C HIS A 79 -7.47 -9.04 -19.78
N THR A 80 -8.02 -9.03 -18.57
CA THR A 80 -7.25 -9.01 -17.32
C THR A 80 -6.41 -10.27 -17.13
N ASP A 81 -6.92 -11.43 -17.59
CA ASP A 81 -6.19 -12.69 -17.58
C ASP A 81 -5.12 -12.78 -18.69
N GLY A 82 -5.03 -11.77 -19.57
CA GLY A 82 -4.07 -11.73 -20.67
C GLY A 82 -2.68 -11.30 -20.21
N ASP A 83 -1.64 -11.94 -20.75
CA ASP A 83 -0.24 -11.74 -20.36
C ASP A 83 0.19 -10.27 -20.35
N ASN A 84 -0.26 -9.45 -21.31
CA ASN A 84 0.12 -8.03 -21.38
C ASN A 84 -0.39 -7.24 -20.17
N HIS A 85 -1.65 -7.49 -19.77
CA HIS A 85 -2.25 -6.81 -18.62
C HIS A 85 -1.62 -7.31 -17.33
N ALA A 86 -1.52 -8.63 -17.17
CA ALA A 86 -0.92 -9.26 -15.99
C ALA A 86 0.55 -8.82 -15.78
N ASN A 87 1.35 -8.76 -16.85
CA ASN A 87 2.74 -8.31 -16.76
C ASN A 87 2.85 -6.82 -16.42
N TRP A 88 1.93 -5.99 -16.91
CA TRP A 88 1.92 -4.57 -16.55
C TRP A 88 1.55 -4.39 -15.07
N MET A 89 0.52 -5.10 -14.59
CA MET A 89 0.10 -5.06 -13.19
C MET A 89 1.25 -5.48 -12.27
N ALA A 90 1.86 -6.63 -12.54
CA ALA A 90 2.99 -7.12 -11.76
C ALA A 90 4.16 -6.12 -11.73
N ALA A 91 4.56 -5.59 -12.89
CA ALA A 91 5.68 -4.64 -12.95
C ALA A 91 5.38 -3.31 -12.24
N MET A 92 4.13 -2.84 -12.27
CA MET A 92 3.74 -1.61 -11.57
C MET A 92 3.58 -1.83 -10.08
N GLU A 93 3.03 -2.96 -9.65
CA GLU A 93 2.95 -3.38 -8.25
C GLU A 93 4.35 -3.50 -7.65
N ASP A 94 5.27 -4.21 -8.32
CA ASP A 94 6.67 -4.35 -7.89
C ASP A 94 7.38 -3.00 -7.73
N LEU A 95 7.02 -1.99 -8.55
CA LEU A 95 7.60 -0.64 -8.47
C LEU A 95 6.92 0.28 -7.48
N ALA A 96 5.70 -0.03 -7.03
CA ALA A 96 4.92 0.84 -6.15
C ALA A 96 4.79 0.29 -4.73
N ASP A 97 5.01 -1.01 -4.55
CA ASP A 97 4.89 -1.68 -3.26
C ASP A 97 5.92 -1.14 -2.28
N GLY A 98 5.45 -0.74 -1.10
CA GLY A 98 6.27 -0.03 -0.10
C GLY A 98 6.70 1.40 -0.46
N GLU A 99 6.52 1.85 -1.71
CA GLU A 99 7.04 3.14 -2.22
C GLU A 99 6.11 4.33 -1.92
N PHE A 100 5.04 4.14 -1.15
CA PHE A 100 4.02 5.17 -0.84
C PHE A 100 3.37 5.78 -2.10
N ILE A 101 3.19 4.96 -3.15
CA ILE A 101 2.53 5.34 -4.41
C ILE A 101 1.16 4.67 -4.49
N ALA A 102 0.10 5.48 -4.57
CA ALA A 102 -1.27 4.96 -4.58
C ALA A 102 -1.75 4.59 -6.00
N LEU A 103 -1.41 3.39 -6.48
CA LEU A 103 -1.84 2.90 -7.81
C LEU A 103 -3.36 2.74 -7.94
N ASP A 104 -4.05 2.33 -6.88
CA ASP A 104 -5.52 2.16 -6.89
C ASP A 104 -6.25 3.46 -7.27
N ALA A 105 -5.75 4.60 -6.76
CA ALA A 105 -6.30 5.90 -7.09
C ALA A 105 -6.09 6.25 -8.56
N TYR A 106 -4.96 5.85 -9.14
CA TYR A 106 -4.70 6.00 -10.57
C TYR A 106 -5.61 5.10 -11.41
N LEU A 107 -5.80 3.83 -11.03
CA LEU A 107 -6.65 2.89 -11.76
C LEU A 107 -8.12 3.30 -11.71
N ALA A 108 -8.60 3.80 -10.58
CA ALA A 108 -9.97 4.29 -10.41
C ALA A 108 -10.24 5.66 -11.07
N ALA A 109 -9.20 6.42 -11.40
CA ALA A 109 -9.34 7.76 -11.99
C ALA A 109 -9.78 7.73 -13.46
N ASP A 110 -10.21 8.89 -13.96
CA ASP A 110 -10.60 9.06 -15.37
C ASP A 110 -9.51 8.59 -16.35
N LYS A 111 -9.94 8.16 -17.54
CA LYS A 111 -9.06 7.64 -18.61
C LYS A 111 -7.99 8.64 -19.06
N ASP A 112 -8.24 9.93 -18.88
CA ASP A 112 -7.35 11.03 -19.31
C ASP A 112 -6.34 11.43 -18.21
N ALA A 113 -6.46 10.86 -17.01
CA ALA A 113 -5.52 11.10 -15.92
C ALA A 113 -4.31 10.17 -16.03
N ASP A 114 -3.17 10.67 -16.51
CA ASP A 114 -1.92 9.90 -16.66
C ASP A 114 -0.96 10.06 -15.47
N GLU A 115 -1.42 10.62 -14.35
CA GLU A 115 -0.56 10.93 -13.18
C GLU A 115 -0.95 10.13 -11.94
N VAL A 116 0.05 9.77 -11.14
CA VAL A 116 -0.08 9.16 -9.81
C VAL A 116 0.61 10.03 -8.76
N ARG A 117 0.11 10.03 -7.52
CA ARG A 117 0.72 10.79 -6.43
C ARG A 117 1.66 9.89 -5.63
N CYS A 118 2.88 10.37 -5.40
CA CYS A 118 3.77 9.80 -4.40
C CYS A 118 3.58 10.55 -3.09
N GLU A 119 3.18 9.83 -2.04
CA GLU A 119 2.94 10.43 -0.73
C GLU A 119 4.24 10.66 0.04
N ALA A 120 5.31 9.89 -0.23
CA ALA A 120 6.62 10.12 0.36
C ALA A 120 7.19 11.49 -0.05
N CYS A 121 7.06 11.82 -1.34
CA CYS A 121 7.59 13.05 -1.91
C CYS A 121 6.59 14.22 -1.98
N ASP A 122 5.29 13.96 -1.80
CA ASP A 122 4.20 14.92 -2.02
C ASP A 122 4.19 15.56 -3.42
N ILE A 123 4.46 14.76 -4.45
CA ILE A 123 4.44 15.19 -5.86
C ILE A 123 3.59 14.26 -6.74
N THR A 124 3.21 14.74 -7.92
CA THR A 124 2.61 13.91 -8.98
C THR A 124 3.67 13.45 -9.98
N ILE A 125 3.53 12.22 -10.46
CA ILE A 125 4.45 11.53 -11.36
C ILE A 125 3.63 10.99 -12.51
N VAL A 126 4.19 11.01 -13.73
CA VAL A 126 3.56 10.36 -14.88
C VAL A 126 3.53 8.85 -14.64
N CYS A 127 2.33 8.27 -14.60
CA CYS A 127 2.10 6.87 -14.35
C CYS A 127 2.46 6.04 -15.60
N SER A 128 3.73 5.66 -15.66
CA SER A 128 4.34 4.81 -16.66
C SER A 128 5.49 4.07 -16.01
N LEU A 129 5.84 2.87 -16.49
CA LEU A 129 6.95 2.08 -15.93
C LEU A 129 8.22 2.92 -15.80
N HIS A 130 8.64 3.56 -16.89
CA HIS A 130 9.83 4.42 -16.89
C HIS A 130 9.72 5.61 -15.92
N GLY A 131 8.56 6.28 -15.86
CA GLY A 131 8.36 7.43 -14.99
C GLY A 131 8.37 7.06 -13.50
N LEU A 132 7.80 5.91 -13.14
CA LEU A 132 7.90 5.38 -11.78
C LEU A 132 9.32 4.91 -11.48
N GLU A 133 9.94 4.12 -12.36
CA GLU A 133 11.33 3.65 -12.21
C GLU A 133 12.31 4.81 -11.97
N GLU A 134 12.26 5.87 -12.77
CA GLU A 134 13.12 7.04 -12.58
C GLU A 134 12.85 7.74 -11.25
N HIS A 135 11.58 7.79 -10.83
CA HIS A 135 11.19 8.41 -9.57
C HIS A 135 11.66 7.60 -8.35
N VAL A 136 11.32 6.31 -8.28
CA VAL A 136 11.56 5.47 -7.09
C VAL A 136 13.04 5.21 -6.88
N ASN A 137 13.82 5.07 -7.97
CA ASN A 137 15.28 4.97 -7.89
C ASN A 137 15.96 6.32 -7.63
N GLY A 138 15.21 7.42 -7.73
CA GLY A 138 15.71 8.77 -7.48
C GLY A 138 16.14 8.95 -6.03
N PHE A 139 17.30 9.58 -5.83
CA PHE A 139 17.86 9.82 -4.50
C PHE A 139 16.86 10.50 -3.54
N SER A 140 16.19 11.57 -3.99
CA SER A 140 15.22 12.30 -3.18
C SER A 140 14.07 11.43 -2.68
N HIS A 141 13.61 10.49 -3.51
CA HIS A 141 12.54 9.59 -3.12
C HIS A 141 13.00 8.63 -2.03
N ARG A 142 14.14 7.97 -2.23
CA ARG A 142 14.73 7.05 -1.26
C ARG A 142 14.97 7.71 0.09
N THR A 143 15.50 8.93 0.11
CA THR A 143 15.65 9.73 1.35
C THR A 143 14.30 10.01 2.01
N ASN A 144 13.28 10.39 1.24
CA ASN A 144 11.94 10.68 1.80
C ASN A 144 11.27 9.43 2.36
N VAL A 145 11.45 8.27 1.72
CA VAL A 145 10.95 6.99 2.25
C VAL A 145 11.66 6.64 3.55
N ALA A 146 12.99 6.72 3.59
CA ALA A 146 13.76 6.47 4.81
C ALA A 146 13.31 7.39 5.96
N GLU A 147 13.13 8.69 5.70
CA GLU A 147 12.63 9.65 6.72
C GLU A 147 11.19 9.36 7.15
N LYS A 148 10.33 8.81 6.28
CA LYS A 148 8.99 8.37 6.67
C LYS A 148 9.00 7.11 7.54
N LEU A 149 9.94 6.20 7.32
CA LEU A 149 10.08 4.96 8.09
C LEU A 149 10.85 5.17 9.41
N LYS A 150 11.63 6.24 9.51
CA LYS A 150 12.47 6.58 10.67
C LYS A 150 11.73 6.55 12.03
N PRO A 151 10.54 7.16 12.20
CA PRO A 151 9.86 7.15 13.51
C PRO A 151 9.43 5.76 13.98
N LEU A 152 9.44 4.78 13.08
CA LEU A 152 8.93 3.43 13.35
C LEU A 152 10.07 2.44 13.61
N ASN A 153 11.24 2.62 12.98
CA ASN A 153 12.22 1.53 12.87
C ASN A 153 13.68 1.92 13.12
N GLY A 154 13.98 3.18 13.47
CA GLY A 154 15.36 3.58 13.80
C GLY A 154 16.34 3.46 12.63
N ILE A 155 15.86 3.73 11.41
CA ILE A 155 16.65 3.71 10.18
C ILE A 155 17.07 5.14 9.81
N PHE A 156 18.34 5.35 9.50
CA PHE A 156 18.93 6.65 9.27
C PHE A 156 19.72 6.68 7.95
N PRO A 157 19.56 7.71 7.10
CA PRO A 157 20.42 7.88 5.93
C PRO A 157 21.87 8.16 6.36
N VAL A 158 22.83 7.68 5.56
CA VAL A 158 24.27 7.96 5.75
C VAL A 158 24.83 8.74 4.55
N ASP A 159 26.03 9.29 4.70
CA ASP A 159 26.63 10.25 3.75
C ASP A 159 26.88 9.69 2.33
N ASN A 160 26.87 8.36 2.13
CA ASN A 160 27.20 7.74 0.85
C ASN A 160 26.00 7.56 -0.08
N ASP A 161 24.79 7.93 0.34
CA ASP A 161 23.51 7.84 -0.40
C ASP A 161 23.07 6.42 -0.83
N ASP A 162 23.98 5.45 -0.79
CA ASP A 162 23.79 4.07 -1.22
C ASP A 162 23.35 3.15 -0.07
N GLU A 163 23.57 3.57 1.18
CA GLU A 163 23.22 2.80 2.37
C GLU A 163 22.38 3.63 3.35
N VAL A 164 21.71 2.92 4.27
CA VAL A 164 21.12 3.45 5.48
C VAL A 164 21.64 2.66 6.68
N TRP A 165 21.75 3.30 7.83
CA TRP A 165 22.16 2.68 9.08
C TRP A 165 20.95 2.38 9.95
N CYS A 166 20.84 1.15 10.42
CA CYS A 166 19.89 0.76 11.45
C CYS A 166 20.53 0.87 12.83
N LYS A 167 19.95 1.72 13.67
CA LYS A 167 20.40 1.94 15.05
C LYS A 167 20.13 0.76 15.97
N ILE A 168 19.09 -0.02 15.69
CA ILE A 168 18.65 -1.14 16.54
C ILE A 168 19.68 -2.27 16.52
N CYS A 169 20.15 -2.63 15.32
CA CYS A 169 21.08 -3.73 15.13
C CYS A 169 22.52 -3.29 14.80
N ASP A 170 22.76 -1.98 14.66
CA ASP A 170 24.04 -1.40 14.23
C ASP A 170 24.53 -1.95 12.88
N ALA A 171 23.61 -2.08 11.91
CA ALA A 171 23.89 -2.61 10.57
C ALA A 171 23.69 -1.54 9.48
N TYR A 172 24.43 -1.70 8.39
CA TYR A 172 24.26 -0.92 7.16
C TYR A 172 23.45 -1.75 6.16
N ILE A 173 22.47 -1.12 5.54
CA ILE A 173 21.47 -1.73 4.65
C ILE A 173 21.50 -0.95 3.34
N ASP A 174 21.36 -1.62 2.21
CA ASP A 174 21.22 -0.94 0.92
C ASP A 174 20.04 0.04 0.98
N ASN A 175 20.26 1.28 0.53
CA ASN A 175 19.25 2.32 0.48
C ASN A 175 18.30 2.06 -0.71
N THR A 176 17.51 1.00 -0.61
CA THR A 176 16.37 0.69 -1.46
C THR A 176 15.20 0.36 -0.53
N VAL A 177 13.96 0.67 -0.94
CA VAL A 177 12.79 0.42 -0.09
C VAL A 177 12.63 -1.07 0.20
N GLN A 178 12.84 -1.92 -0.80
CA GLN A 178 12.83 -3.37 -0.62
C GLN A 178 13.81 -3.82 0.47
N SER A 179 15.08 -3.43 0.38
CA SER A 179 16.09 -3.84 1.38
C SER A 179 15.77 -3.31 2.78
N ILE A 180 15.20 -2.11 2.88
CA ILE A 180 14.79 -1.53 4.16
C ILE A 180 13.61 -2.30 4.76
N LEU A 181 12.58 -2.62 3.97
CA LEU A 181 11.41 -3.38 4.45
C LEU A 181 11.78 -4.82 4.81
N GLU A 182 12.56 -5.51 3.97
CA GLU A 182 13.09 -6.84 4.28
C GLU A 182 13.91 -6.82 5.58
N HIS A 183 14.69 -5.76 5.82
CA HIS A 183 15.39 -5.61 7.09
C HIS A 183 14.44 -5.44 8.29
N ILE A 184 13.41 -4.61 8.16
CA ILE A 184 12.47 -4.34 9.26
C ILE A 184 11.67 -5.60 9.62
N ASP A 185 11.19 -6.33 8.60
CA ASP A 185 10.24 -7.42 8.79
C ASP A 185 10.91 -8.79 9.01
N ASP A 186 12.06 -9.03 8.39
CA ASP A 186 12.70 -10.36 8.35
C ASP A 186 14.07 -10.43 9.04
N ASP A 187 14.72 -9.30 9.38
CA ASP A 187 16.01 -9.36 10.07
C ASP A 187 15.83 -9.87 11.52
N PRO A 188 16.41 -11.02 11.89
CA PRO A 188 16.17 -11.61 13.20
C PRO A 188 16.63 -10.74 14.36
N GLN A 189 17.66 -9.91 14.16
CA GLN A 189 18.17 -9.04 15.21
C GLN A 189 17.27 -7.81 15.38
N HIS A 190 16.81 -7.23 14.28
CA HIS A 190 15.85 -6.12 14.29
C HIS A 190 14.53 -6.52 14.95
N VAL A 191 13.93 -7.63 14.49
CA VAL A 191 12.63 -8.11 14.98
C VAL A 191 12.72 -8.54 16.45
N SER A 192 13.78 -9.26 16.83
CA SER A 192 13.95 -9.72 18.22
C SER A 192 14.05 -8.55 19.21
N TRP A 193 14.58 -7.40 18.80
CA TRP A 193 14.64 -6.24 19.67
C TRP A 193 13.24 -5.69 19.96
N PHE A 194 12.35 -5.60 18.96
CA PHE A 194 10.96 -5.20 19.16
C PHE A 194 10.18 -6.21 19.99
N ASP A 195 10.37 -7.51 19.75
CA ASP A 195 9.75 -8.58 20.54
C ASP A 195 10.10 -8.50 22.04
N GLU A 196 11.28 -7.97 22.38
CA GLU A 196 11.70 -7.76 23.77
C GLU A 196 11.17 -6.44 24.35
N ILE A 197 11.18 -5.35 23.58
CA ILE A 197 10.87 -4.00 24.06
C ILE A 197 9.37 -3.72 24.10
N GLU A 198 8.62 -4.09 23.06
CA GLU A 198 7.18 -3.81 22.92
C GLU A 198 6.35 -4.27 24.13
N PRO A 199 6.45 -5.52 24.62
CA PRO A 199 5.66 -5.97 25.76
C PRO A 199 6.04 -5.26 27.07
N LEU A 200 7.25 -4.72 27.17
CA LEU A 200 7.69 -3.97 28.36
C LEU A 200 7.09 -2.56 28.38
N ILE A 201 7.05 -1.88 27.24
CA ILE A 201 6.52 -0.51 27.17
C ILE A 201 5.00 -0.47 27.06
N GLN A 202 4.38 -1.57 26.60
CA GLN A 202 2.93 -1.72 26.53
C GLN A 202 2.29 -1.45 27.89
N ASP A 203 1.36 -0.51 27.92
CA ASP A 203 0.63 -0.05 29.12
C ASP A 203 1.50 0.63 30.22
N GLN A 204 2.78 0.93 29.97
CA GLN A 204 3.67 1.53 30.98
C GLN A 204 3.86 3.05 30.86
N ASP A 205 3.22 3.71 29.88
CA ASP A 205 3.40 5.14 29.56
C ASP A 205 4.89 5.48 29.33
N ILE A 206 5.58 4.57 28.63
CA ILE A 206 6.97 4.69 28.21
C ILE A 206 6.99 4.89 26.69
N THR A 207 7.72 5.90 26.22
CA THR A 207 7.87 6.23 24.80
C THR A 207 9.32 6.06 24.35
N ILE A 208 9.49 5.49 23.15
CA ILE A 208 10.80 5.30 22.49
C ILE A 208 10.92 6.14 21.21
N ASP A 209 9.95 7.00 20.92
CA ASP A 209 9.88 7.78 19.67
C ASP A 209 11.13 8.63 19.44
N GLU A 210 11.65 9.29 20.50
CA GLU A 210 12.88 10.09 20.41
C GLU A 210 14.10 9.19 20.14
N PHE A 211 14.17 8.02 20.77
CA PHE A 211 15.22 7.03 20.51
C PHE A 211 15.21 6.55 19.05
N LEU A 212 14.03 6.25 18.48
CA LEU A 212 13.90 5.81 17.09
C LEU A 212 14.12 6.95 16.08
N SER A 213 13.78 8.19 16.44
CA SER A 213 13.80 9.33 15.50
C SER A 213 15.09 10.15 15.52
N ASN A 214 15.96 9.97 16.52
CA ASN A 214 17.20 10.74 16.67
C ASN A 214 18.42 9.79 16.75
N PRO A 215 19.42 9.90 15.85
CA PRO A 215 20.56 8.99 15.85
C PRO A 215 21.38 9.07 17.15
N ASP A 216 21.39 10.23 17.81
CA ASP A 216 22.21 10.49 19.00
C ASP A 216 21.49 10.16 20.33
N GLU A 217 20.18 9.90 20.32
CA GLU A 217 19.38 9.70 21.53
C GLU A 217 19.37 8.24 21.99
N ASP A 218 19.97 7.89 23.12
CA ASP A 218 20.05 6.50 23.60
C ASP A 218 18.99 6.14 24.65
N ARG A 219 18.02 7.04 24.92
CA ARG A 219 17.10 6.91 26.05
C ARG A 219 15.64 6.77 25.65
N ALA A 220 14.93 5.94 26.42
CA ALA A 220 13.48 5.94 26.49
C ALA A 220 13.01 6.92 27.57
N ILE A 221 11.76 7.39 27.43
CA ILE A 221 11.13 8.31 28.39
C ILE A 221 9.96 7.60 29.04
N CYS A 222 10.01 7.44 30.37
CA CYS A 222 8.84 7.07 31.14
C CYS A 222 8.07 8.34 31.54
N ASN A 223 6.93 8.59 30.91
CA ASN A 223 6.10 9.77 31.16
C ASN A 223 5.38 9.68 32.52
N LYS A 224 5.04 8.47 32.97
CA LYS A 224 4.45 8.22 34.29
C LYS A 224 5.37 8.68 35.44
N CYS A 225 6.67 8.40 35.32
CA CYS A 225 7.68 8.76 36.32
C CYS A 225 8.42 10.06 36.00
N ASN A 226 8.29 10.56 34.77
CA ASN A 226 9.07 11.65 34.20
C ASN A 226 10.59 11.42 34.32
N VAL A 227 11.03 10.21 33.94
CA VAL A 227 12.43 9.76 34.00
C VAL A 227 12.88 9.29 32.63
N GLN A 228 14.12 9.65 32.27
CA GLN A 228 14.82 9.09 31.12
C GLN A 228 15.66 7.89 31.55
N LEU A 229 15.64 6.81 30.78
CA LEU A 229 16.35 5.57 31.06
C LEU A 229 16.99 5.04 29.77
N PRO A 230 18.11 4.30 29.83
CA PRO A 230 18.66 3.64 28.65
C PRO A 230 17.60 2.81 27.92
N CYS A 231 17.57 2.90 26.59
CA CYS A 231 16.58 2.21 25.76
C CYS A 231 17.02 0.77 25.45
N ASP A 232 17.04 -0.07 26.49
CA ASP A 232 17.27 -1.51 26.38
C ASP A 232 16.32 -2.27 27.31
N ALA A 233 16.03 -3.53 26.96
CA ALA A 233 15.02 -4.34 27.64
C ALA A 233 15.29 -4.48 29.14
N GLN A 234 16.55 -4.67 29.53
CA GLN A 234 16.94 -4.82 30.93
C GLN A 234 16.67 -3.56 31.74
N ASN A 235 17.10 -2.38 31.25
CA ASN A 235 16.90 -1.12 31.96
C ASN A 235 15.42 -0.73 32.05
N ILE A 236 14.65 -1.01 30.99
CA ILE A 236 13.20 -0.78 30.99
C ILE A 236 12.50 -1.71 31.98
N GLU A 237 12.82 -3.01 31.96
CA GLU A 237 12.26 -3.99 32.89
C GLU A 237 12.60 -3.66 34.36
N ASP A 238 13.85 -3.30 34.64
CA ASP A 238 14.29 -2.89 35.98
C ASP A 238 13.55 -1.63 36.46
N HIS A 239 13.30 -0.67 35.55
CA HIS A 239 12.53 0.53 35.86
C HIS A 239 11.08 0.20 36.18
N ILE A 240 10.41 -0.62 35.37
CA ILE A 240 8.99 -0.97 35.56
C ILE A 240 8.78 -1.70 36.89
N ASN A 241 9.73 -2.55 37.27
CA ASN A 241 9.72 -3.29 38.53
C ASN A 241 10.20 -2.47 39.75
N SER A 242 10.63 -1.22 39.55
CA SER A 242 11.09 -0.36 40.63
C SER A 242 9.93 0.14 41.50
N GLU A 243 10.21 0.35 42.80
CA GLU A 243 9.24 0.97 43.72
C GLU A 243 8.80 2.36 43.25
N THR A 244 9.66 3.09 42.55
CA THR A 244 9.34 4.40 41.97
C THR A 244 8.27 4.32 40.90
N HIS A 245 8.29 3.30 40.04
CA HIS A 245 7.29 3.13 38.99
C HIS A 245 5.98 2.51 39.51
N LEU A 246 6.10 1.56 40.44
CA LEU A 246 4.95 0.90 41.09
C LEU A 246 4.24 1.84 42.08
N GLY A 247 4.97 2.72 42.78
CA GLY A 247 4.43 3.66 43.77
C GLY A 247 3.55 4.76 43.19
N HIS A 248 3.58 4.98 41.87
CA HIS A 248 2.64 5.84 41.15
C HIS A 248 1.32 5.13 40.78
N ILE A 249 1.14 3.84 41.12
CA ILE A 249 -0.18 3.20 41.09
C ILE A 249 -0.97 3.75 42.28
N VAL A 250 -1.88 4.69 41.99
CA VAL A 250 -2.82 5.22 42.97
C VAL A 250 -3.63 4.07 43.55
N ILE A 251 -3.35 3.74 44.80
CA ILE A 251 -4.16 2.83 45.61
C ILE A 251 -5.53 3.48 45.76
N TYR A 252 -6.54 3.02 45.01
CA TYR A 252 -7.93 3.22 45.41
C TYR A 252 -8.22 2.21 46.52
N ASP A 253 -7.89 2.58 47.75
CA ASP A 253 -8.42 1.91 48.93
C ASP A 253 -9.66 2.66 49.43
N SER A 254 -10.75 1.89 49.52
CA SER A 254 -12.01 2.11 50.27
C SER A 254 -13.12 2.97 49.65
#